data_AF-A0A358UVE8-F1
#
_entry.id   AF-A0A358UVE8-F1
#
_cell.length_a   1.000
_cell.length_b   1.000
_cell.length_c   1.000
_cell.angle_alpha   90.00
_cell.angle_beta   90.00
_cell.angle_gamma   90.00
#
_symmetry.space_group_name_H-M   'P 1'
#
loop_
_entity.id
_entity.type
_entity.pdbx_description
1 polymer ?
#
loop_
_entity_poly.entity_id
_entity_poly.type
_entity_poly.pdbx_seq_one_letter_code
_entity_poly.pdbx_strand_id
1 'polypeptide(L)'
;AEAVRRTGETGKPCKIQFYPIQLGGNLWRQYSLIFDEWEVKVQINEIVKTSQTPIPGTALKKNRLGVAKLPFPLKARTNEIDWMNSSIRKLRHLLKGPDAPPGPVKPSTLDILSGTQFEMKLENDGKIFFNWLPWHRTWSHSYVLGILLSIPVFLIAFLSGLYNWWIYGLAAILGFTVHITEDMTGHIGGSLLWPIHKTRSEGFEMFKASDPRTNFSINYTAILLILWNVDMYSIQIIPIPWWQYWTTFWLVPLGIYFWFVGKKKQELRLQDKMEQQEEPDGTGDLVVD
;
A
#
# COMPACT_ATOMS: atom_id res chain seq x y z
N ALA A 1 -3.36 7.26 -22.67
CA ALA A 1 -4.14 6.97 -23.90
C ALA A 1 -3.37 6.11 -24.90
N GLU A 2 -2.20 6.54 -25.40
CA GLU A 2 -1.48 5.81 -26.46
C GLU A 2 -1.14 4.36 -26.11
N ALA A 3 -0.61 4.11 -24.91
CA ALA A 3 -0.31 2.75 -24.49
C ALA A 3 -1.56 1.86 -24.38
N VAL A 4 -2.71 2.42 -23.97
CA VAL A 4 -3.99 1.70 -23.94
C VAL A 4 -4.38 1.30 -25.36
N ARG A 5 -4.25 2.22 -26.33
CA ARG A 5 -4.47 1.94 -27.75
C ARG A 5 -3.58 0.80 -28.22
N ARG A 6 -2.27 0.91 -28.00
CA ARG A 6 -1.28 -0.08 -28.41
C ARG A 6 -1.58 -1.45 -27.82
N THR A 7 -1.88 -1.54 -26.52
CA THR A 7 -2.21 -2.83 -25.88
C THR A 7 -3.51 -3.41 -26.41
N GLY A 8 -4.55 -2.60 -26.61
CA GLY A 8 -5.82 -3.09 -27.15
C GLY A 8 -5.74 -3.54 -28.61
N GLU A 9 -5.02 -2.82 -29.47
CA GLU A 9 -4.87 -3.16 -30.89
C GLU A 9 -3.91 -4.33 -31.13
N THR A 10 -2.81 -4.41 -30.38
CA THR A 10 -1.76 -5.43 -30.61
C THR A 10 -1.91 -6.66 -29.73
N GLY A 11 -2.73 -6.59 -28.67
CA GLY A 11 -2.80 -7.59 -27.60
C GLY A 11 -1.52 -7.72 -26.75
N LYS A 12 -0.45 -6.96 -27.05
CA LYS A 12 0.82 -7.07 -26.33
C LYS A 12 0.80 -6.24 -25.04
N PRO A 13 1.24 -6.81 -23.89
CA PRO A 13 1.35 -6.07 -22.64
C PRO A 13 2.24 -4.83 -22.81
N CYS A 14 1.81 -3.70 -22.24
CA CYS A 14 2.59 -2.46 -22.23
C CYS A 14 2.84 -2.02 -20.79
N LYS A 15 4.06 -1.54 -20.52
CA LYS A 15 4.44 -0.98 -19.22
C LYS A 15 4.69 0.50 -19.36
N ILE A 16 4.14 1.30 -18.45
CA ILE A 16 4.41 2.74 -18.34
C ILE A 16 4.96 3.03 -16.96
N GLN A 17 6.01 3.85 -16.91
CA GLN A 17 6.45 4.52 -15.70
C GLN A 17 5.98 5.97 -15.76
N PHE A 18 5.31 6.43 -14.71
CA PHE A 18 5.05 7.84 -14.50
C PHE A 18 6.11 8.39 -13.54
N TYR A 19 6.90 9.34 -14.02
CA TYR A 19 7.94 9.97 -13.22
C TYR A 19 7.39 11.21 -12.51
N PRO A 20 7.74 11.43 -11.23
CA PRO A 20 7.40 12.67 -10.56
C PRO A 20 8.18 13.82 -11.19
N ILE A 21 7.64 15.03 -11.06
CA ILE A 21 8.26 16.23 -11.63
C ILE A 21 9.15 16.82 -10.54
N GLN A 22 10.45 16.51 -10.56
CA GLN A 22 11.40 17.06 -9.60
C GLN A 22 11.66 18.54 -9.89
N LEU A 23 11.49 19.40 -8.87
CA LEU A 23 11.73 20.84 -8.95
C LEU A 23 13.02 21.27 -8.22
N GLY A 24 13.53 20.42 -7.34
CA GLY A 24 14.78 20.65 -6.61
C GLY A 24 15.19 19.43 -5.79
N GLY A 25 16.26 19.56 -4.99
CA GLY A 25 16.77 18.45 -4.17
C GLY A 25 15.78 17.92 -3.12
N ASN A 26 14.86 18.76 -2.65
CA ASN A 26 13.82 18.41 -1.67
C ASN A 26 12.42 18.91 -2.10
N LEU A 27 12.19 19.11 -3.40
CA LEU A 27 10.93 19.66 -3.93
C LEU A 27 10.49 18.89 -5.17
N TRP A 28 9.22 18.47 -5.17
CA TRP A 28 8.57 17.81 -6.29
C TRP A 28 7.20 18.43 -6.53
N ARG A 29 6.80 18.51 -7.79
CA ARG A 29 5.43 18.84 -8.16
C ARG A 29 4.61 17.57 -8.11
N GLN A 30 3.64 17.52 -7.19
CA GLN A 30 2.71 16.41 -7.07
C GLN A 30 1.68 16.44 -8.20
N TYR A 31 1.26 15.27 -8.66
CA TYR A 31 0.07 15.14 -9.50
C TYR A 31 -0.68 13.84 -9.24
N SER A 32 -2.00 13.89 -9.37
CA SER A 32 -2.88 12.72 -9.25
C SER A 32 -3.26 12.19 -10.62
N LEU A 33 -3.17 10.87 -10.78
CA LEU A 33 -3.72 10.14 -11.92
C LEU A 33 -5.04 9.51 -11.50
N ILE A 34 -6.14 9.95 -12.10
CA ILE A 34 -7.47 9.40 -11.85
C ILE A 34 -7.86 8.59 -13.08
N PHE A 35 -8.21 7.33 -12.87
CA PHE A 35 -8.47 6.37 -13.92
C PHE A 35 -9.94 5.97 -13.90
N ASP A 36 -10.71 6.51 -14.84
CA ASP A 36 -12.07 6.09 -15.09
C ASP A 36 -12.09 4.98 -16.15
N GLU A 37 -13.26 4.38 -16.40
CA GLU A 37 -13.36 3.28 -17.37
C GLU A 37 -12.93 3.72 -18.77
N TRP A 38 -13.30 4.93 -19.22
CA TRP A 38 -13.08 5.40 -20.58
C TRP A 38 -12.17 6.63 -20.69
N GLU A 39 -11.65 7.12 -19.57
CA GLU A 39 -10.82 8.32 -19.54
C GLU A 39 -9.76 8.26 -18.44
N VAL A 40 -8.66 8.96 -18.66
CA VAL A 40 -7.66 9.22 -17.62
C VAL A 40 -7.57 10.71 -17.42
N LYS A 41 -7.70 11.14 -16.17
CA LYS A 41 -7.54 12.51 -15.74
C LYS A 41 -6.22 12.66 -15.00
N VAL A 42 -5.51 13.72 -15.29
CA VAL A 42 -4.27 14.10 -14.61
C VAL A 42 -4.53 15.44 -13.95
N GLN A 43 -4.36 15.50 -12.64
CA GLN A 43 -4.51 16.73 -11.86
C GLN A 43 -3.17 17.13 -11.28
N ILE A 44 -2.66 18.31 -11.65
CA ILE A 44 -1.45 18.89 -11.07
C ILE A 44 -1.78 19.57 -9.75
N ASN A 45 -1.10 19.15 -8.68
CA ASN A 45 -1.32 19.60 -7.30
C ASN A 45 -0.18 20.50 -6.80
N GLU A 46 -0.09 20.66 -5.49
CA GLU A 46 0.93 21.43 -4.77
C GLU A 46 2.35 20.92 -5.03
N ILE A 47 3.33 21.76 -4.69
CA ILE A 47 4.70 21.30 -4.50
C ILE A 47 4.75 20.58 -3.15
N VAL A 48 5.38 19.41 -3.12
CA VAL A 48 5.61 18.62 -1.91
C VAL A 48 7.10 18.56 -1.57
N LYS A 49 7.39 18.41 -0.29
CA LYS A 49 8.74 18.07 0.20
C LYS A 49 8.99 16.56 0.14
N THR A 50 10.21 16.11 0.44
CA THR A 50 10.52 14.66 0.58
C THR A 50 9.63 13.99 1.64
N SER A 51 9.17 14.75 2.65
CA SER A 51 8.21 14.28 3.65
C SER A 51 6.79 14.10 3.12
N GLN A 52 6.56 14.22 1.80
CA GLN A 52 5.25 14.19 1.14
C GLN A 52 4.27 15.24 1.65
N THR A 53 4.77 16.26 2.35
CA THR A 53 3.93 17.34 2.89
C THR A 53 3.73 18.42 1.82
N PRO A 54 2.47 18.71 1.43
CA PRO A 54 2.16 19.81 0.50
C PRO A 54 2.61 21.17 1.07
N ILE A 55 3.08 22.04 0.18
CA ILE A 55 3.36 23.45 0.50
C ILE A 55 2.12 24.26 0.06
N PRO A 56 1.32 24.78 1.01
CA PRO A 56 0.08 25.48 0.69
C PRO A 56 0.30 26.66 -0.26
N GLY A 57 -0.66 26.90 -1.15
CA GLY A 57 -0.62 28.02 -2.10
C GLY A 57 0.31 27.84 -3.31
N THR A 58 1.01 26.71 -3.43
CA THR A 58 1.94 26.46 -4.55
C THR A 58 1.30 25.75 -5.75
N ALA A 59 0.06 25.29 -5.63
CA ALA A 59 -0.64 24.62 -6.71
C ALA A 59 -1.02 25.60 -7.85
N LEU A 60 -1.05 25.12 -9.10
CA LEU A 60 -1.17 25.99 -10.28
C LEU A 60 -2.53 26.72 -10.32
N LYS A 61 -2.59 28.02 -10.62
CA LYS A 61 -3.90 28.71 -10.58
C LYS A 61 -4.85 28.34 -11.74
N LYS A 62 -4.33 27.83 -12.85
CA LYS A 62 -5.07 27.47 -14.06
C LYS A 62 -4.50 26.20 -14.68
N ASN A 63 -5.29 25.52 -15.50
CA ASN A 63 -4.90 24.33 -16.27
C ASN A 63 -4.32 23.19 -15.41
N ARG A 64 -4.93 22.94 -14.23
CA ARG A 64 -4.54 21.82 -13.37
C ARG A 64 -4.96 20.46 -13.94
N LEU A 65 -6.10 20.42 -14.63
CA LEU A 65 -6.72 19.19 -15.07
C LEU A 65 -6.46 18.96 -16.57
N GLY A 66 -5.84 17.83 -16.88
CA GLY A 66 -5.76 17.28 -18.23
C GLY A 66 -6.62 16.03 -18.32
N VAL A 67 -7.44 15.90 -19.37
CA VAL A 67 -8.28 14.72 -19.59
C VAL A 67 -7.92 14.08 -20.93
N ALA A 68 -7.71 12.77 -20.91
CA ALA A 68 -7.44 11.98 -22.11
C ALA A 68 -8.44 10.84 -22.23
N LYS A 69 -9.22 10.83 -23.32
CA LYS A 69 -10.11 9.72 -23.65
C LYS A 69 -9.32 8.47 -24.02
N LEU A 70 -9.88 7.32 -23.67
CA LEU A 70 -9.30 6.01 -23.92
C LEU A 70 -10.06 5.28 -25.04
N PRO A 71 -9.35 4.58 -25.93
CA PRO A 71 -9.98 3.79 -26.98
C PRO A 71 -10.52 2.43 -26.49
N PHE A 72 -10.08 1.97 -25.32
CA PHE A 72 -10.52 0.72 -24.70
C PHE A 72 -10.86 0.95 -23.23
N PRO A 73 -11.84 0.21 -22.68
CA PRO A 73 -12.25 0.35 -21.29
C PRO A 73 -11.20 -0.23 -20.32
N LEU A 74 -10.95 0.48 -19.22
CA LEU A 74 -10.07 0.04 -18.13
C LEU A 74 -10.83 -0.74 -17.06
N LYS A 75 -10.12 -1.64 -16.39
CA LYS A 75 -10.58 -2.28 -15.15
C LYS A 75 -9.46 -2.45 -14.13
N ALA A 76 -9.83 -2.39 -12.85
CA ALA A 76 -8.91 -2.47 -11.71
C ALA A 76 -8.62 -3.91 -11.23
N ARG A 77 -9.46 -4.88 -11.60
CA ARG A 77 -9.33 -6.28 -11.19
C ARG A 77 -9.21 -7.18 -12.39
N THR A 78 -8.42 -8.24 -12.22
CA THR A 78 -8.23 -9.27 -13.23
C THR A 78 -9.37 -10.29 -13.17
N ASN A 79 -9.78 -10.79 -14.33
CA ASN A 79 -10.71 -11.92 -14.45
C ASN A 79 -9.97 -13.27 -14.40
N GLU A 80 -8.65 -13.27 -14.58
CA GLU A 80 -7.84 -14.48 -14.46
C GLU A 80 -7.64 -14.83 -12.98
N ILE A 81 -8.40 -15.82 -12.51
CA ILE A 81 -8.33 -16.31 -11.13
C ILE A 81 -7.69 -17.70 -11.16
N ASP A 82 -6.48 -17.80 -10.61
CA ASP A 82 -5.87 -19.09 -10.31
C ASP A 82 -6.36 -19.66 -8.96
N TRP A 83 -5.94 -20.88 -8.63
CA TRP A 83 -6.34 -21.56 -7.39
C TRP A 83 -5.91 -20.80 -6.12
N MET A 84 -4.77 -20.12 -6.15
CA MET A 84 -4.21 -19.41 -4.99
C MET A 84 -5.00 -18.12 -4.76
N ASN A 85 -5.23 -17.34 -5.80
CA ASN A 85 -6.06 -16.14 -5.77
C ASN A 85 -7.51 -16.49 -5.40
N SER A 86 -8.07 -17.60 -5.92
CA SER A 86 -9.38 -18.11 -5.51
C SER A 86 -9.44 -18.40 -4.01
N SER A 87 -8.40 -19.01 -3.46
CA SER A 87 -8.30 -19.31 -2.03
C SER A 87 -8.21 -18.04 -1.19
N ILE A 88 -7.40 -17.06 -1.61
CA ILE A 88 -7.29 -15.75 -0.95
C ILE A 88 -8.61 -14.99 -1.00
N ARG A 89 -9.31 -14.97 -2.13
CA ARG A 89 -10.63 -14.34 -2.26
C ARG A 89 -11.67 -14.99 -1.35
N LYS A 90 -11.69 -16.32 -1.26
CA LYS A 90 -12.56 -17.05 -0.32
C LYS A 90 -12.27 -16.68 1.12
N LEU A 91 -10.99 -16.64 1.51
CA LEU A 91 -10.61 -16.26 2.87
C LEU A 91 -10.97 -14.79 3.17
N ARG A 92 -10.71 -13.88 2.21
CA ARG A 92 -11.14 -12.47 2.29
C ARG A 92 -12.64 -12.37 2.50
N HIS A 93 -13.41 -13.15 1.73
CA HIS A 93 -14.86 -13.18 1.84
C HIS A 93 -15.34 -13.62 3.23
N LEU A 94 -14.68 -14.63 3.81
CA LEU A 94 -14.97 -15.10 5.17
C LEU A 94 -14.60 -14.07 6.24
N LEU A 95 -13.49 -13.35 6.07
CA LEU A 95 -12.98 -12.38 7.05
C LEU A 95 -13.70 -11.03 7.00
N LYS A 96 -14.06 -10.54 5.80
CA LYS A 96 -14.55 -9.18 5.56
C LYS A 96 -15.96 -9.11 4.97
N GLY A 97 -16.47 -10.21 4.41
CA GLY A 97 -17.73 -10.25 3.67
C GLY A 97 -17.55 -10.11 2.14
N PRO A 98 -18.64 -9.94 1.37
CA PRO A 98 -18.61 -9.87 -0.09
C PRO A 98 -17.68 -8.78 -0.63
N ASP A 99 -16.96 -9.13 -1.69
CA ASP A 99 -16.16 -8.15 -2.42
C ASP A 99 -17.09 -7.08 -2.98
N ALA A 100 -16.69 -5.82 -2.81
CA ALA A 100 -17.33 -4.74 -3.56
C ALA A 100 -17.23 -5.04 -5.07
N PRO A 101 -18.24 -4.65 -5.86
CA PRO A 101 -18.15 -4.72 -7.32
C PRO A 101 -16.88 -4.00 -7.78
N PRO A 102 -16.27 -4.40 -8.91
CA PRO A 102 -15.07 -3.74 -9.42
C PRO A 102 -15.38 -2.25 -9.62
N GLY A 103 -14.85 -1.43 -8.72
CA GLY A 103 -14.98 0.02 -8.76
C GLY A 103 -14.04 0.63 -9.80
N PRO A 104 -14.13 1.95 -10.03
CA PRO A 104 -13.18 2.67 -10.86
C PRO A 104 -11.75 2.44 -10.34
N VAL A 105 -10.78 2.52 -11.25
CA VAL A 105 -9.37 2.36 -10.88
C VAL A 105 -9.03 3.52 -9.93
N LYS A 106 -8.57 3.18 -8.72
CA LYS A 106 -8.32 4.18 -7.68
C LYS A 106 -7.31 5.23 -8.17
N PRO A 107 -7.49 6.50 -7.78
CA PRO A 107 -6.51 7.53 -8.06
C PRO A 107 -5.14 7.12 -7.51
N SER A 108 -4.09 7.49 -8.23
CA SER A 108 -2.71 7.30 -7.82
C SER A 108 -2.03 8.66 -7.79
N THR A 109 -1.66 9.10 -6.60
CA THR A 109 -0.92 10.34 -6.39
C THR A 109 0.57 10.07 -6.56
N LEU A 110 1.24 10.92 -7.35
CA LEU A 110 2.67 10.85 -7.58
C LEU A 110 3.36 12.03 -6.92
N ASP A 111 4.15 11.72 -5.91
CA ASP A 111 4.66 12.74 -5.00
C ASP A 111 6.17 12.87 -5.11
N ILE A 112 6.92 11.75 -5.05
CA ILE A 112 8.38 11.74 -4.86
C ILE A 112 9.06 10.50 -5.51
N LEU A 113 10.40 10.50 -5.53
CA LEU A 113 11.27 9.38 -5.94
C LEU A 113 11.11 8.94 -7.40
N SER A 114 11.05 7.63 -7.67
CA SER A 114 11.01 7.06 -9.02
C SER A 114 9.61 7.06 -9.63
N GLY A 115 8.58 7.43 -8.85
CA GLY A 115 7.18 7.41 -9.27
C GLY A 115 6.58 5.99 -9.33
N THR A 116 5.45 5.86 -10.02
CA THR A 116 4.70 4.59 -10.09
C THR A 116 4.76 3.96 -11.48
N GLN A 117 4.85 2.64 -11.49
CA GLN A 117 4.76 1.83 -12.70
C GLN A 117 3.37 1.21 -12.83
N PHE A 118 2.88 1.14 -14.06
CA PHE A 118 1.68 0.38 -14.40
C PHE A 118 1.98 -0.56 -15.57
N GLU A 119 1.33 -1.71 -15.55
CA GLU A 119 1.30 -2.66 -16.65
C GLU A 119 -0.14 -2.81 -17.16
N MET A 120 -0.32 -2.69 -18.46
CA MET A 120 -1.60 -2.88 -19.14
C MET A 120 -1.60 -4.23 -19.83
N LYS A 121 -2.67 -5.00 -19.64
CA LYS A 121 -2.89 -6.28 -20.32
C LYS A 121 -4.30 -6.32 -20.87
N LEU A 122 -4.44 -6.72 -22.13
CA LEU A 122 -5.74 -7.04 -22.69
C LEU A 122 -6.18 -8.39 -22.13
N GLU A 123 -7.39 -8.45 -21.58
CA GLU A 123 -7.99 -9.70 -21.10
C GLU A 123 -9.08 -10.20 -22.06
N ASN A 124 -9.54 -11.43 -21.82
CA ASN A 124 -10.51 -12.13 -22.67
C ASN A 124 -11.87 -11.44 -22.81
N ASP A 125 -12.23 -10.53 -21.89
CA ASP A 125 -13.45 -9.73 -21.95
C ASP A 125 -13.30 -8.46 -22.81
N GLY A 126 -12.16 -8.29 -23.49
CA GLY A 126 -11.86 -7.13 -24.33
C GLY A 126 -11.54 -5.86 -23.53
N LYS A 127 -11.47 -5.94 -22.19
CA LYS A 127 -11.09 -4.83 -21.32
C LYS A 127 -9.60 -4.87 -21.01
N ILE A 128 -9.03 -3.69 -20.77
CA ILE A 128 -7.63 -3.55 -20.40
C ILE A 128 -7.53 -3.62 -18.87
N PHE A 129 -6.94 -4.70 -18.37
CA PHE A 129 -6.57 -4.82 -16.97
C PHE A 129 -5.38 -3.92 -16.66
N PHE A 130 -5.56 -3.08 -15.65
CA PHE A 130 -4.59 -2.09 -15.21
C PHE A 130 -3.88 -2.59 -13.95
N ASN A 131 -2.67 -3.12 -14.13
CA ASN A 131 -1.87 -3.71 -13.08
C ASN A 131 -0.93 -2.66 -12.44
N TRP A 132 -1.20 -2.29 -11.19
CA TRP A 132 -0.36 -1.37 -10.42
C TRP A 132 0.90 -2.04 -9.87
N LEU A 133 2.05 -1.34 -10.00
CA LEU A 133 3.37 -1.73 -9.51
C LEU A 133 3.76 -3.19 -9.82
N PRO A 134 3.84 -3.57 -11.12
CA PRO A 134 4.11 -4.94 -11.52
C PRO A 134 5.43 -5.49 -10.99
N TRP A 135 6.47 -4.68 -10.82
CA TRP A 135 7.77 -5.17 -10.34
C TRP A 135 7.78 -5.41 -8.82
N HIS A 136 7.26 -4.45 -8.04
CA HIS A 136 7.45 -4.37 -6.59
C HIS A 136 6.98 -5.63 -5.86
N ARG A 137 5.95 -6.34 -6.36
CA ARG A 137 5.33 -7.49 -5.67
C ARG A 137 5.24 -8.75 -6.52
N THR A 138 6.24 -8.96 -7.38
CA THR A 138 6.46 -10.22 -8.09
C THR A 138 7.42 -11.11 -7.30
N TRP A 139 8.65 -11.24 -7.77
CA TRP A 139 9.63 -12.18 -7.22
C TRP A 139 10.06 -11.84 -5.79
N SER A 140 10.12 -10.56 -5.44
CA SER A 140 10.57 -10.07 -4.13
C SER A 140 9.60 -10.40 -2.99
N HIS A 141 8.33 -10.69 -3.26
CA HIS A 141 7.31 -10.96 -2.24
C HIS A 141 6.90 -12.44 -2.27
N SER A 142 7.90 -13.30 -2.17
CA SER A 142 7.76 -14.76 -2.15
C SER A 142 8.35 -15.38 -0.90
N TYR A 143 7.62 -16.29 -0.27
CA TYR A 143 8.13 -17.06 0.87
C TYR A 143 9.30 -17.96 0.47
N VAL A 144 9.29 -18.49 -0.76
CA VAL A 144 10.40 -19.28 -1.30
C VAL A 144 11.67 -18.44 -1.41
N LEU A 145 11.54 -17.18 -1.88
CA LEU A 145 12.68 -16.27 -1.91
C LEU A 145 13.18 -15.95 -0.49
N GLY A 146 12.28 -15.73 0.47
CA GLY A 146 12.64 -15.49 1.87
C GLY A 146 13.49 -16.62 2.46
N ILE A 147 13.11 -17.87 2.18
CA ILE A 147 13.90 -19.05 2.57
C ILE A 147 15.27 -19.04 1.89
N LEU A 148 15.35 -18.78 0.58
CA LEU A 148 16.63 -18.74 -0.14
C LEU A 148 17.55 -17.63 0.38
N LEU A 149 17.02 -16.45 0.66
CA LEU A 149 17.77 -15.31 1.21
C LEU A 149 18.24 -15.56 2.65
N SER A 150 17.63 -16.50 3.38
CA SER A 150 18.08 -16.89 4.72
C SER A 150 19.28 -17.85 4.72
N ILE A 151 19.56 -18.54 3.60
CA ILE A 151 20.65 -19.53 3.51
C ILE A 151 22.02 -18.90 3.84
N PRO A 152 22.40 -17.72 3.29
CA PRO A 152 23.63 -17.05 3.70
C PRO A 152 23.70 -16.75 5.20
N VAL A 153 22.57 -16.40 5.83
CA VAL A 153 22.50 -16.14 7.29
C VAL A 153 22.78 -17.43 8.07
N PHE A 154 22.17 -18.55 7.68
CA PHE A 154 22.47 -19.85 8.26
C PHE A 154 23.95 -20.21 8.13
N LEU A 155 24.51 -20.06 6.93
CA LEU A 155 25.91 -20.40 6.65
C LEU A 155 26.89 -19.53 7.42
N ILE A 156 26.69 -18.22 7.43
CA ILE A 156 27.56 -17.29 8.17
C ILE A 156 27.50 -17.59 9.67
N ALA A 157 26.31 -17.80 10.23
CA ALA A 157 26.16 -18.11 11.65
C ALA A 157 26.83 -19.45 12.02
N PHE A 158 26.66 -20.47 11.17
CA PHE A 158 27.30 -21.78 11.34
C PHE A 158 28.83 -21.69 11.27
N LEU A 159 29.37 -21.07 10.22
CA LEU A 159 30.82 -20.93 9.99
C LEU A 159 31.49 -20.04 11.04
N SER A 160 30.76 -19.09 11.62
CA SER A 160 31.26 -18.24 12.70
C SER A 160 31.22 -18.92 14.07
N GLY A 161 30.73 -20.16 14.16
CA GLY A 161 30.65 -20.90 15.42
C GLY A 161 29.65 -20.32 16.42
N LEU A 162 28.63 -19.58 15.95
CA LEU A 162 27.63 -18.99 16.85
C LEU A 162 26.82 -20.10 17.54
N TYR A 163 26.67 -19.98 18.86
CA TYR A 163 25.78 -20.85 19.62
C TYR A 163 24.35 -20.72 19.10
N ASN A 164 23.68 -21.86 18.88
CA ASN A 164 22.37 -21.92 18.25
C ASN A 164 22.29 -21.19 16.88
N TRP A 165 23.31 -21.34 16.03
CA TRP A 165 23.40 -20.73 14.69
C TRP A 165 22.11 -20.84 13.85
N TRP A 166 21.33 -21.91 14.01
CA TRP A 166 20.08 -22.13 13.28
C TRP A 166 18.99 -21.10 13.62
N ILE A 167 18.99 -20.53 14.83
CA ILE A 167 18.02 -19.51 15.25
C ILE A 167 18.16 -18.25 14.38
N TYR A 168 19.37 -17.87 14.00
CA TYR A 168 19.63 -16.67 13.20
C TYR A 168 19.01 -16.80 11.80
N GLY A 169 19.14 -17.96 11.17
CA GLY A 169 18.51 -18.23 9.88
C GLY A 169 16.99 -18.29 9.99
N LEU A 170 16.44 -18.93 11.03
CA LEU A 170 14.99 -18.91 11.28
C LEU A 170 14.46 -17.50 11.54
N ALA A 171 15.18 -16.67 12.30
CA ALA A 171 14.82 -15.29 12.55
C ALA A 171 14.79 -14.49 11.23
N ALA A 172 15.73 -14.72 10.32
CA ALA A 172 15.71 -14.12 8.98
C ALA A 172 14.50 -14.58 8.15
N ILE A 173 14.17 -15.87 8.16
CA ILE A 173 12.96 -16.41 7.49
C ILE A 173 11.71 -15.74 8.07
N LEU A 174 11.59 -15.71 9.40
CA LEU A 174 10.42 -15.18 10.10
C LEU A 174 10.25 -13.69 9.83
N GLY A 175 11.32 -12.90 9.92
CA GLY A 175 11.26 -11.46 9.63
C GLY A 175 10.78 -11.18 8.21
N PHE A 176 11.32 -11.91 7.22
CA PHE A 176 10.90 -11.76 5.83
C PHE A 176 9.47 -12.27 5.56
N THR A 177 9.09 -13.38 6.19
CA THR A 177 7.76 -13.98 6.06
C THR A 177 6.69 -13.06 6.66
N VAL A 178 6.94 -12.52 7.86
CA VAL A 178 6.04 -11.57 8.52
C VAL A 178 5.82 -10.35 7.65
N HIS A 179 6.88 -9.79 7.05
CA HIS A 179 6.77 -8.68 6.12
C HIS A 179 5.84 -9.01 4.92
N ILE A 180 6.04 -10.15 4.26
CA ILE A 180 5.18 -10.57 3.14
C ILE A 180 3.74 -10.79 3.59
N THR A 181 3.55 -11.46 4.73
CA THR A 181 2.21 -11.76 5.27
C THR A 181 1.47 -10.47 5.65
N GLU A 182 2.15 -9.51 6.28
CA GLU A 182 1.62 -8.18 6.57
C GLU A 182 1.15 -7.50 5.28
N ASP A 183 1.94 -7.58 4.22
CA ASP A 183 1.60 -6.98 2.94
C ASP A 183 0.37 -7.61 2.27
N MET A 184 0.02 -8.86 2.61
CA MET A 184 -1.22 -9.50 2.15
C MET A 184 -2.46 -8.89 2.80
N THR A 185 -2.32 -8.21 3.94
CA THR A 185 -3.44 -7.51 4.56
C THR A 185 -3.88 -6.27 3.77
N GLY A 186 -3.02 -5.78 2.87
CA GLY A 186 -3.28 -4.66 1.96
C GLY A 186 -4.13 -5.03 0.75
N HIS A 187 -4.15 -4.15 -0.25
CA HIS A 187 -4.97 -4.32 -1.47
C HIS A 187 -4.23 -5.02 -2.63
N ILE A 188 -2.90 -4.88 -2.70
CA ILE A 188 -2.11 -5.30 -3.86
C ILE A 188 -1.83 -6.81 -3.85
N GLY A 189 -1.66 -7.40 -2.67
CA GLY A 189 -1.23 -8.79 -2.53
C GLY A 189 0.23 -8.99 -2.98
N GLY A 190 0.55 -10.18 -3.49
CA GLY A 190 1.92 -10.59 -3.85
C GLY A 190 2.00 -11.97 -4.51
N SER A 191 3.18 -12.34 -5.03
CA SER A 191 3.45 -13.65 -5.64
C SER A 191 4.08 -14.59 -4.61
N LEU A 192 3.21 -15.15 -3.75
CA LEU A 192 3.60 -15.85 -2.52
C LEU A 192 4.59 -17.02 -2.70
N LEU A 193 4.56 -17.68 -3.86
CA LEU A 193 5.33 -18.90 -4.13
C LEU A 193 6.23 -18.78 -5.37
N TRP A 194 6.60 -17.56 -5.79
CA TRP A 194 7.56 -17.41 -6.88
C TRP A 194 8.91 -18.07 -6.53
N PRO A 195 9.60 -18.81 -7.43
CA PRO A 195 9.32 -18.96 -8.86
C PRO A 195 8.42 -20.15 -9.23
N ILE A 196 8.00 -20.95 -8.25
CA ILE A 196 7.16 -22.16 -8.46
C ILE A 196 5.79 -21.75 -9.02
N HIS A 197 5.22 -20.67 -8.47
CA HIS A 197 3.97 -20.09 -8.92
C HIS A 197 4.15 -18.58 -9.12
N LYS A 198 4.10 -18.14 -10.38
CA LYS A 198 4.48 -16.78 -10.78
C LYS A 198 3.31 -15.79 -10.79
N THR A 199 2.09 -16.28 -10.80
CA THR A 199 0.90 -15.44 -10.77
C THR A 199 0.79 -14.77 -9.41
N ARG A 200 0.32 -13.52 -9.43
CA ARG A 200 0.18 -12.68 -8.25
C ARG A 200 -1.22 -12.89 -7.67
N SER A 201 -1.29 -13.12 -6.37
CA SER A 201 -2.56 -13.12 -5.65
C SER A 201 -2.93 -11.71 -5.23
N GLU A 202 -4.24 -11.46 -5.10
CA GLU A 202 -4.75 -10.22 -4.49
C GLU A 202 -4.46 -10.19 -2.99
N GLY A 203 -4.63 -9.02 -2.36
CA GLY A 203 -4.60 -8.90 -0.91
C GLY A 203 -5.99 -9.04 -0.27
N PHE A 204 -6.03 -9.08 1.06
CA PHE A 204 -7.26 -9.16 1.87
C PHE A 204 -8.03 -7.84 1.93
N GLU A 205 -7.45 -6.72 1.47
CA GLU A 205 -8.08 -5.40 1.47
C GLU A 205 -8.56 -4.95 2.86
N MET A 206 -7.87 -5.38 3.93
CA MET A 206 -8.22 -5.03 5.30
C MET A 206 -7.71 -3.64 5.66
N PHE A 207 -6.49 -3.32 5.22
CA PHE A 207 -5.83 -2.05 5.53
C PHE A 207 -5.39 -1.32 4.27
N LYS A 208 -5.33 0.01 4.36
CA LYS A 208 -4.64 0.86 3.38
C LYS A 208 -3.21 1.05 3.88
N ALA A 209 -2.22 0.85 3.01
CA ALA A 209 -0.81 1.00 3.36
C ALA A 209 -0.46 2.42 3.85
N SER A 210 -1.21 3.43 3.40
CA SER A 210 -1.05 4.83 3.82
C SER A 210 -1.91 5.22 5.02
N ASP A 211 -2.67 4.32 5.66
CA ASP A 211 -3.48 4.69 6.84
C ASP A 211 -2.56 4.94 8.05
N PRO A 212 -2.38 6.20 8.50
CA PRO A 212 -1.41 6.52 9.54
C PRO A 212 -1.76 5.85 10.86
N ARG A 213 -3.05 5.58 11.11
CA ARG A 213 -3.54 4.99 12.36
C ARG A 213 -3.14 3.53 12.47
N THR A 214 -3.30 2.79 11.37
CA THR A 214 -2.91 1.39 11.28
C THR A 214 -1.40 1.27 11.41
N ASN A 215 -0.64 2.07 10.65
CA ASN A 215 0.83 2.07 10.69
C ASN A 215 1.36 2.39 12.09
N PHE A 216 0.83 3.45 12.73
CA PHE A 216 1.21 3.79 14.09
C PHE A 216 0.92 2.65 15.07
N SER A 217 -0.27 2.07 15.01
CA SER A 217 -0.70 1.03 15.96
C SER A 217 0.13 -0.25 15.82
N ILE A 218 0.39 -0.70 14.58
CA ILE A 218 1.21 -1.90 14.32
C ILE A 218 2.65 -1.66 14.76
N ASN A 219 3.27 -0.55 14.36
CA ASN A 219 4.66 -0.25 14.74
C ASN A 219 4.83 -0.07 16.25
N TYR A 220 3.89 0.62 16.90
CA TYR A 220 3.88 0.76 18.36
C TYR A 220 3.78 -0.59 19.05
N THR A 221 2.88 -1.45 18.58
CA THR A 221 2.73 -2.83 19.10
C THR A 221 4.01 -3.64 18.91
N ALA A 222 4.65 -3.55 17.74
CA ALA A 222 5.90 -4.27 17.46
C ALA A 222 7.04 -3.82 18.39
N ILE A 223 7.18 -2.51 18.63
CA ILE A 223 8.17 -1.98 19.57
C ILE A 223 7.91 -2.51 20.98
N LEU A 224 6.65 -2.47 21.44
CA LEU A 224 6.30 -2.99 22.77
C LEU A 224 6.53 -4.49 22.90
N LEU A 225 6.29 -5.26 21.83
CA LEU A 225 6.58 -6.70 21.81
C LEU A 225 8.08 -6.97 21.87
N ILE A 226 8.90 -6.19 21.17
CA ILE A 226 10.37 -6.27 21.23
C ILE A 226 10.84 -5.95 22.64
N LEU A 227 10.41 -4.83 23.22
CA LEU A 227 10.79 -4.41 24.56
C LEU A 227 10.37 -5.45 25.61
N TRP A 228 9.15 -5.99 25.50
CA TRP A 228 8.65 -7.04 26.38
C TRP A 228 9.50 -8.31 26.31
N ASN A 229 9.83 -8.77 25.11
CA ASN A 229 10.68 -9.96 24.93
C ASN A 229 12.10 -9.72 25.48
N VAL A 230 12.69 -8.56 25.18
CA VAL A 230 14.02 -8.22 25.71
C VAL A 230 13.99 -8.19 27.22
N ASP A 231 13.02 -7.52 27.83
CA ASP A 231 12.93 -7.40 29.28
C ASP A 231 12.72 -8.76 29.97
N MET A 232 11.76 -9.55 29.48
CA MET A 232 11.41 -10.86 30.05
C MET A 232 12.58 -11.85 30.06
N TYR A 233 13.42 -11.84 29.02
CA TYR A 233 14.51 -12.80 28.81
C TYR A 233 15.92 -12.24 29.05
N SER A 234 16.05 -11.00 29.54
CA SER A 234 17.34 -10.42 29.90
C SER A 234 17.40 -9.98 31.37
N ILE A 235 17.30 -8.68 31.64
CA ILE A 235 17.58 -8.04 32.92
C ILE A 235 16.31 -7.92 33.78
N GLN A 236 15.11 -8.05 33.20
CA GLN A 236 13.82 -7.82 33.88
C GLN A 236 13.79 -6.49 34.62
N ILE A 237 14.06 -5.41 33.88
CA ILE A 237 14.03 -4.02 34.35
C ILE A 237 12.59 -3.60 34.68
N ILE A 238 11.57 -4.21 34.07
CA ILE A 238 10.17 -3.89 34.30
C ILE A 238 9.53 -4.98 35.18
N PRO A 239 9.56 -4.85 36.52
CA PRO A 239 9.10 -5.88 37.46
C PRO A 239 7.57 -5.87 37.62
N ILE A 240 6.84 -5.98 36.51
CA ILE A 240 5.38 -6.07 36.49
C ILE A 240 4.94 -7.33 35.75
N PRO A 241 3.82 -7.96 36.15
CA PRO A 241 3.30 -9.11 35.44
C PRO A 241 2.84 -8.72 34.02
N TRP A 242 2.88 -9.69 33.09
CA TRP A 242 2.62 -9.47 31.66
C TRP A 242 1.30 -8.72 31.39
N TRP A 243 0.23 -9.01 32.12
CA TRP A 243 -1.06 -8.36 31.94
C TRP A 243 -1.01 -6.87 32.31
N GLN A 244 -0.24 -6.48 33.35
CA GLN A 244 -0.02 -5.08 33.71
C GLN A 244 0.80 -4.38 32.64
N TYR A 245 1.82 -5.04 32.08
CA TYR A 245 2.61 -4.50 30.99
C TYR A 245 1.73 -4.19 29.77
N TRP A 246 0.96 -5.17 29.29
CA TRP A 246 0.09 -4.99 28.12
C TRP A 246 -1.06 -4.01 28.40
N THR A 247 -1.59 -3.96 29.62
CA THR A 247 -2.61 -2.97 29.96
C THR A 247 -2.03 -1.55 29.97
N THR A 248 -0.90 -1.35 30.63
CA THR A 248 -0.29 -0.03 30.88
C THR A 248 0.36 0.54 29.64
N PHE A 249 1.10 -0.28 28.89
CA PHE A 249 1.87 0.18 27.74
C PHE A 249 1.12 0.00 26.42
N TRP A 250 0.24 -0.98 26.27
CA TRP A 250 -0.44 -1.21 24.99
C TRP A 250 -1.89 -0.72 25.00
N LEU A 251 -2.73 -1.25 25.89
CA LEU A 251 -4.18 -0.98 25.89
C LEU A 251 -4.50 0.48 26.22
N VAL A 252 -3.95 1.02 27.31
CA VAL A 252 -4.24 2.39 27.75
C VAL A 252 -3.75 3.43 26.72
N PRO A 253 -2.49 3.40 26.24
CA PRO A 253 -2.01 4.40 25.30
C PRO A 253 -2.70 4.34 23.94
N LEU A 254 -2.95 3.14 23.39
CA LEU A 254 -3.72 3.01 22.15
C LEU A 254 -5.18 3.43 22.34
N GLY A 255 -5.79 3.10 23.49
CA GLY A 255 -7.14 3.55 23.82
C GLY A 255 -7.24 5.08 23.85
N ILE A 256 -6.31 5.76 24.52
CA ILE A 256 -6.22 7.23 24.55
C ILE A 256 -5.99 7.79 23.14
N TYR A 257 -5.06 7.20 22.38
CA TYR A 257 -4.77 7.62 21.00
C TYR A 257 -6.02 7.54 20.12
N PHE A 258 -6.71 6.39 20.09
CA PHE A 258 -7.91 6.20 19.28
C PHE A 258 -9.08 7.07 19.75
N TRP A 259 -9.22 7.30 21.05
CA TRP A 259 -10.20 8.24 21.58
C TRP A 259 -9.94 9.67 21.09
N PHE A 260 -8.69 10.15 21.18
CA PHE A 260 -8.30 11.47 20.71
C PHE A 260 -8.49 11.63 19.20
N VAL A 261 -8.04 10.65 18.41
CA VAL A 261 -8.23 10.62 16.96
C VAL A 261 -9.72 10.60 16.60
N GLY A 262 -10.54 9.84 17.33
CA GLY A 262 -11.99 9.80 17.17
C GLY A 262 -12.63 11.15 17.39
N LYS A 263 -12.26 11.85 18.48
CA LYS A 263 -12.75 13.19 18.81
C LYS A 263 -12.32 14.22 17.76
N LYS A 264 -11.04 14.24 17.37
CA LYS A 264 -10.54 15.15 16.32
C LYS A 264 -11.21 14.93 14.98
N LYS A 265 -11.46 13.68 14.61
CA LYS A 265 -12.19 13.35 13.38
C LYS A 265 -13.63 13.86 13.40
N GLN A 266 -14.30 13.83 14.55
CA GLN A 266 -15.63 14.42 14.69
C GLN A 266 -15.56 15.95 14.54
N GLU A 267 -14.63 16.62 15.23
CA GLU A 267 -14.41 18.07 15.12
C GLU A 267 -14.18 18.52 13.66
N LEU A 268 -13.27 17.86 12.94
CA LEU A 268 -12.99 18.17 11.52
C LEU A 268 -14.21 17.95 10.63
N ARG A 269 -14.94 16.84 10.80
CA ARG A 269 -16.18 16.59 10.04
C ARG A 269 -17.27 17.63 10.30
N LEU A 270 -17.30 18.20 11.50
CA LEU A 270 -18.19 19.30 11.85
C LEU A 270 -17.75 20.59 11.14
N GLN A 271 -16.44 20.87 11.10
CA GLN A 271 -15.87 22.01 10.36
C GLN A 271 -16.12 21.91 8.85
N ASP A 272 -15.82 20.76 8.22
CA ASP A 272 -16.07 20.55 6.78
C ASP A 272 -17.54 20.78 6.42
N LYS A 273 -18.46 20.33 7.28
CA LYS A 273 -19.91 20.54 7.07
C LYS A 273 -20.32 22.02 7.21
N MET A 274 -19.64 22.77 8.06
CA MET A 274 -19.89 24.21 8.24
C MET A 274 -19.32 25.00 7.06
N GLU A 275 -18.10 24.70 6.61
CA GLU A 275 -17.48 25.32 5.42
C GLU A 275 -18.28 25.02 4.14
N GLN A 276 -18.75 23.78 3.96
CA GLN A 276 -19.66 23.42 2.84
C GLN A 276 -21.03 24.12 2.90
N GLN A 277 -21.46 24.60 4.07
CA GLN A 277 -22.68 25.40 4.21
C GLN A 277 -22.45 26.90 3.97
N GLU A 278 -21.20 27.37 4.04
CA GLU A 278 -20.83 28.79 3.84
C GLU A 278 -20.40 29.12 2.40
N GLU A 279 -20.05 28.13 1.55
CA GLU A 279 -19.81 28.37 0.12
C GLU A 279 -21.14 28.62 -0.65
N PRO A 280 -21.43 29.85 -1.15
CA PRO A 280 -22.74 30.18 -1.72
C PRO A 280 -22.93 29.77 -3.18
N ASP A 281 -21.94 29.18 -3.84
CA ASP A 281 -21.98 28.88 -5.26
C ASP A 281 -21.26 27.56 -5.54
N GLY A 282 -22.03 26.47 -5.60
CA GLY A 282 -21.60 25.10 -5.92
C GLY A 282 -20.87 24.94 -7.27
N THR A 283 -19.70 25.55 -7.37
CA THR A 283 -18.69 25.43 -8.42
C THR A 283 -17.47 24.66 -7.92
N GLY A 284 -17.56 24.09 -6.72
CA GLY A 284 -16.57 23.22 -6.10
C GLY A 284 -16.19 22.06 -7.01
N ASP A 285 -15.18 22.28 -7.85
CA ASP A 285 -14.40 21.19 -8.40
C ASP A 285 -13.90 20.38 -7.21
N LEU A 286 -14.36 19.13 -7.12
CA LEU A 286 -13.98 18.20 -6.10
C LEU A 286 -12.45 18.11 -6.05
N VAL A 287 -11.85 18.70 -5.01
CA VAL A 287 -10.50 18.33 -4.60
C VAL A 287 -10.61 16.89 -4.13
N VAL A 288 -10.26 15.96 -5.01
CA VAL A 288 -10.19 14.54 -4.67
C VAL A 288 -8.90 14.34 -3.88
N ASP A 289 -9.02 14.35 -2.55
CA ASP A 289 -8.02 13.81 -1.61
C ASP A 289 -7.90 12.28 -1.69
#